data_AF-A0A9Q0WSA9-F1
#
_entry.id   AF-A0A9Q0WSA9-F1
#
_cell.length_a   1.000
_cell.length_b   1.000
_cell.length_c   1.000
_cell.angle_alpha   90.00
_cell.angle_beta   90.00
_cell.angle_gamma   90.00
#
_symmetry.space_group_name_H-M   'P 1'
#
loop_
_entity.id
_entity.type
_entity.pdbx_description
1 polymer ?
#
loop_
_entity_poly.entity_id
_entity_poly.type
_entity_poly.pdbx_seq_one_letter_code
_entity_poly.pdbx_strand_id
1 'polypeptide(L)'
;MRAPASSVTDERAATLSGGGYRDAESLFRTKTTSEIRNVESATRQQIEEKKEELRQLVGNRYRDLIDSADSIVRMKSYCESISRNIASIHTNIRSLSASSLSETPKLTSPNSTRGNSYGIACRVKYLVDTPENIWGCLDEFMFLEAAARYTRAKHVQSKLMNRDYNQILLNFPLLQHQWQIVESFKVQISQKSRERLSDQGLKIGGYADALAAAAVIDELEPDQVLGLFLDSRKSWILQKIGGVGGVDVKNDNVSAEVVVFLVL
;
A
#
# COMPACT_ATOMS: atom_id res chain seq x y z
N MET A 1 9.04 -34.58 8.67
CA MET A 1 10.44 -34.46 8.18
C MET A 1 11.32 -34.08 9.36
N ARG A 2 12.46 -34.74 9.48
CA ARG A 2 13.31 -34.92 10.67
C ARG A 2 14.43 -33.85 10.70
N ALA A 3 14.66 -33.27 11.88
CA ALA A 3 15.75 -32.42 12.46
C ALA A 3 16.96 -31.92 11.59
N PRO A 4 17.68 -30.85 12.02
CA PRO A 4 18.53 -30.95 13.21
C PRO A 4 18.35 -29.83 14.24
N ALA A 5 18.27 -30.24 15.50
CA ALA A 5 18.53 -29.39 16.66
C ALA A 5 20.05 -29.35 16.89
N SER A 6 20.59 -28.14 17.01
CA SER A 6 21.99 -27.88 17.34
C SER A 6 22.29 -28.29 18.79
N SER A 7 23.41 -28.98 18.94
CA SER A 7 23.98 -29.59 20.13
C SER A 7 24.44 -28.58 21.19
N VAL A 8 23.70 -28.44 22.29
CA VAL A 8 24.16 -27.67 23.48
C VAL A 8 23.90 -28.44 24.80
N THR A 9 23.94 -29.77 24.74
CA THR A 9 23.73 -30.62 25.91
C THR A 9 24.97 -31.46 26.19
N ASP A 10 26.02 -30.85 26.75
CA ASP A 10 27.03 -31.64 27.48
C ASP A 10 27.94 -30.91 28.49
N GLU A 11 27.61 -29.69 28.94
CA GLU A 11 28.41 -29.03 29.99
C GLU A 11 27.73 -28.96 31.37
N ARG A 12 26.44 -29.29 31.47
CA ARG A 12 25.69 -29.18 32.73
C ARG A 12 25.76 -30.41 33.65
N ALA A 13 26.36 -31.52 33.19
CA ALA A 13 26.42 -32.75 33.98
C ALA A 13 27.64 -32.84 34.92
N ALA A 14 28.66 -31.99 34.75
CA ALA A 14 29.94 -32.11 35.46
C ALA A 14 30.01 -31.43 36.84
N THR A 15 29.01 -30.66 37.27
CA THR A 15 29.10 -29.85 38.51
C THR A 15 28.34 -30.42 39.71
N LEU A 16 27.67 -31.56 39.57
CA LEU A 16 26.84 -32.14 40.65
C LEU A 16 27.50 -33.31 41.40
N SER A 17 28.76 -33.66 41.10
CA SER A 17 29.44 -34.80 41.74
C SER A 17 30.78 -34.41 42.37
N GLY A 18 30.81 -34.34 43.72
CA GLY A 18 32.00 -34.69 44.50
C GLY A 18 33.11 -33.65 44.74
N GLY A 19 32.96 -32.39 44.33
CA GLY A 19 34.02 -31.37 44.49
C GLY A 19 34.27 -30.85 45.92
N GLY A 20 33.27 -30.85 46.81
CA GLY A 20 33.36 -30.18 48.10
C GLY A 20 34.28 -30.84 49.14
N TYR A 21 34.48 -32.17 49.05
CA TYR A 21 35.23 -32.90 50.08
C TYR A 21 36.74 -32.68 50.00
N ARG A 22 37.28 -32.57 48.78
CA ARG A 22 38.71 -32.30 48.52
C ARG A 22 39.09 -30.84 48.79
N ASP A 23 38.15 -29.93 48.57
CA ASP A 23 38.33 -28.49 48.81
C ASP A 23 38.35 -28.17 50.32
N ALA A 24 37.44 -28.79 51.07
CA ALA A 24 37.37 -28.66 52.53
C ALA A 24 38.66 -29.14 53.23
N GLU A 25 39.22 -30.29 52.85
CA GLU A 25 40.45 -30.79 53.47
C GLU A 25 41.68 -29.91 53.15
N SER A 26 41.72 -29.27 51.97
CA SER A 26 42.78 -28.30 51.64
C SER A 26 42.66 -27.02 52.48
N LEU A 27 41.43 -26.55 52.73
CA LEU A 27 41.12 -25.38 53.56
C LEU A 27 41.54 -25.59 55.02
N PHE A 28 41.30 -26.79 55.58
CA PHE A 28 41.71 -27.11 56.95
C PHE A 28 43.24 -27.24 57.13
N ARG A 29 43.99 -27.57 56.07
CA ARG A 29 45.46 -27.68 56.13
C ARG A 29 46.19 -26.35 55.92
N THR A 30 45.58 -25.40 55.23
CA THR A 30 46.26 -24.17 54.77
C THR A 30 45.83 -22.90 55.52
N LYS A 31 44.64 -22.87 56.12
CA LYS A 31 44.08 -21.67 56.77
C LYS A 31 43.94 -21.82 58.28
N THR A 32 43.95 -20.69 58.97
CA THR A 32 43.70 -20.61 60.40
C THR A 32 42.20 -20.74 60.72
N THR A 33 41.87 -21.11 61.97
CA THR A 33 40.48 -21.38 62.40
C THR A 33 39.55 -20.17 62.28
N SER A 34 40.06 -18.95 62.39
CA SER A 34 39.31 -17.71 62.15
C SER A 34 38.97 -17.51 60.67
N GLU A 35 39.92 -17.77 59.78
CA GLU A 35 39.73 -17.66 58.33
C GLU A 35 38.74 -18.71 57.81
N ILE A 36 38.75 -19.91 58.40
CA ILE A 36 37.80 -20.97 58.06
C ILE A 36 36.36 -20.57 58.41
N ARG A 37 36.12 -19.92 59.57
CA ARG A 37 34.80 -19.35 59.91
C ARG A 37 34.36 -18.27 58.93
N ASN A 38 35.28 -17.41 58.49
CA ASN A 38 34.97 -16.39 57.50
C ASN A 38 34.58 -17.01 56.15
N VAL A 39 35.27 -18.07 55.73
CA VAL A 39 34.92 -18.82 54.51
C VAL A 39 33.56 -19.52 54.66
N GLU A 40 33.27 -20.12 55.82
CA GLU A 40 31.96 -20.74 56.08
C GLU A 40 30.82 -19.72 56.02
N SER A 41 30.97 -18.58 56.70
CA SER A 41 29.98 -17.49 56.66
C SER A 41 29.80 -16.94 55.24
N ALA A 42 30.88 -16.72 54.49
CA ALA A 42 30.81 -16.23 53.12
C ALA A 42 30.13 -17.25 52.18
N THR A 43 30.46 -18.54 52.33
CA THR A 43 29.83 -19.61 51.55
C THR A 43 28.34 -19.70 51.86
N ARG A 44 27.96 -19.58 53.14
CA ARG A 44 26.55 -19.58 53.57
C ARG A 44 25.78 -18.39 52.99
N GLN A 45 26.41 -17.22 52.91
CA GLN A 45 25.83 -16.05 52.26
C GLN A 45 25.64 -16.27 50.75
N GLN A 46 26.65 -16.81 50.06
CA GLN A 46 26.57 -17.14 48.63
C GLN A 46 25.48 -18.18 48.34
N ILE A 47 25.27 -19.14 49.23
CA ILE A 47 24.19 -20.14 49.10
C ILE A 47 22.82 -19.46 49.17
N GLU A 48 22.59 -18.56 50.13
CA GLU A 48 21.30 -17.85 50.22
C GLU A 48 21.10 -16.88 49.05
N GLU A 49 22.15 -16.21 48.58
CA GLU A 49 22.10 -15.36 47.39
C GLU A 49 21.73 -16.17 46.13
N LYS A 50 22.43 -17.28 45.87
CA LYS A 50 22.15 -18.19 44.75
C LYS A 50 20.74 -18.78 44.81
N LYS A 51 20.25 -19.06 46.01
CA LYS A 51 18.90 -19.59 46.23
C LYS A 51 17.84 -18.53 45.92
N GLU A 52 18.07 -17.28 46.29
CA GLU A 52 17.18 -16.16 45.94
C GLU A 52 17.23 -15.83 44.45
N GLU A 53 18.42 -15.85 43.81
CA GLU A 53 18.57 -15.74 42.36
C GLU A 53 17.78 -16.82 41.62
N LEU A 54 17.87 -18.08 42.06
CA LEU A 54 17.10 -19.18 41.49
C LEU A 54 15.60 -18.97 41.67
N ARG A 55 15.16 -18.48 42.84
CA ARG A 55 13.75 -18.20 43.11
C ARG A 55 13.22 -17.13 42.17
N GLN A 56 13.98 -16.06 41.94
CA GLN A 56 13.60 -14.98 41.04
C GLN A 56 13.63 -15.42 39.57
N LEU A 57 14.68 -16.12 39.13
CA LEU A 57 14.82 -16.56 37.75
C LEU A 57 13.69 -17.53 37.35
N VAL A 58 13.40 -18.48 38.22
CA VAL A 58 12.34 -19.46 38.00
C VAL A 58 10.96 -18.81 38.15
N GLY A 59 10.79 -17.92 39.14
CA GLY A 59 9.54 -17.18 39.35
C GLY A 59 9.17 -16.26 38.19
N ASN A 60 10.15 -15.53 37.64
CA ASN A 60 9.95 -14.67 36.48
C ASN A 60 9.60 -15.50 35.24
N ARG A 61 10.32 -16.61 35.00
CA ARG A 61 10.05 -17.48 33.85
C ARG A 61 8.65 -18.12 33.91
N TYR A 62 8.18 -18.52 35.10
CA TYR A 62 6.81 -19.01 35.27
C TYR A 62 5.77 -17.90 35.07
N ARG A 63 6.03 -16.69 35.57
CA ARG A 63 5.14 -15.54 35.36
C ARG A 63 5.01 -15.18 33.89
N ASP A 64 6.13 -15.12 33.17
CA ASP A 64 6.14 -14.83 31.72
C ASP A 64 5.39 -15.90 30.92
N LEU A 65 5.51 -17.19 31.30
CA LEU A 65 4.76 -18.29 30.70
C LEU A 65 3.25 -18.15 30.92
N ILE A 66 2.83 -17.76 32.13
CA ILE A 66 1.42 -17.52 32.46
C ILE A 66 0.90 -16.30 31.70
N ASP A 67 1.63 -15.19 31.72
CA ASP A 67 1.25 -13.97 31.00
C ASP A 67 1.16 -14.20 29.48
N SER A 68 2.07 -15.00 28.92
CA SER A 68 2.02 -15.42 27.52
C SER A 68 0.78 -16.26 27.23
N ALA A 69 0.44 -17.21 28.11
CA ALA A 69 -0.77 -18.03 27.96
C ALA A 69 -2.04 -17.17 28.02
N ASP A 70 -2.13 -16.23 28.96
CA ASP A 70 -3.25 -15.29 29.08
C ASP A 70 -3.36 -14.38 27.84
N SER A 71 -2.22 -13.95 27.30
CA SER A 71 -2.19 -13.16 26.07
C SER A 71 -2.74 -13.94 24.87
N ILE A 72 -2.42 -15.24 24.76
CA ILE A 72 -2.97 -16.13 23.72
C ILE A 72 -4.49 -16.29 23.88
N VAL A 73 -4.99 -16.44 25.11
CA VAL A 73 -6.43 -16.54 25.37
C VAL A 73 -7.14 -15.23 25.00
N ARG A 74 -6.56 -14.06 25.35
CA ARG A 74 -7.08 -12.76 24.92
C ARG A 74 -7.08 -12.62 23.40
N MET A 75 -5.99 -13.02 22.75
CA MET A 75 -5.87 -12.99 21.28
C MET A 75 -6.97 -13.82 20.62
N LYS A 76 -7.29 -15.01 21.15
CA LYS A 76 -8.43 -15.81 20.70
C LYS A 76 -9.76 -15.04 20.81
N SER A 77 -10.02 -14.40 21.94
CA SER A 77 -11.24 -13.61 22.14
C SER A 77 -11.36 -12.42 21.17
N TYR A 78 -10.23 -11.80 20.82
CA TYR A 78 -10.18 -10.74 19.81
C TYR A 78 -10.45 -11.29 18.41
N CYS A 79 -9.87 -12.44 18.05
CA CYS A 79 -10.15 -13.09 16.77
C CYS A 79 -11.64 -13.44 16.62
N GLU A 80 -12.27 -13.98 17.67
CA GLU A 80 -13.70 -14.27 17.68
C GLU A 80 -14.55 -12.99 17.54
N SER A 81 -14.13 -11.90 18.18
CA SER A 81 -14.81 -10.60 18.09
C SER A 81 -14.68 -9.96 16.71
N ILE A 82 -13.50 -10.04 16.11
CA ILE A 82 -13.25 -9.60 14.73
C ILE A 82 -14.11 -10.42 13.76
N SER A 83 -14.15 -11.75 13.93
CA SER A 83 -14.99 -12.62 13.09
C SER A 83 -16.47 -12.26 13.19
N ARG A 84 -16.99 -12.03 14.40
CA ARG A 84 -18.37 -11.56 14.63
C ARG A 84 -18.63 -10.21 13.97
N ASN A 85 -17.70 -9.26 14.07
CA ASN A 85 -17.83 -7.95 13.44
C ASN A 85 -17.88 -8.04 11.91
N ILE A 86 -17.01 -8.85 11.31
CA ILE A 86 -17.00 -9.08 9.85
C ILE A 86 -18.32 -9.73 9.42
N ALA A 87 -18.82 -10.72 10.16
CA ALA A 87 -20.11 -11.33 9.88
C ALA A 87 -21.26 -10.31 9.94
N SER A 88 -21.26 -9.44 10.95
CA SER A 88 -22.23 -8.34 11.09
C SER A 88 -22.16 -7.35 9.92
N ILE A 89 -20.96 -6.94 9.51
CA ILE A 89 -20.76 -6.08 8.33
C ILE A 89 -21.31 -6.77 7.08
N HIS A 90 -21.00 -8.05 6.88
CA HIS A 90 -21.49 -8.80 5.73
C HIS A 90 -23.03 -8.91 5.74
N THR A 91 -23.65 -9.16 6.89
CA THR A 91 -25.12 -9.15 7.00
C THR A 91 -25.72 -7.78 6.74
N ASN A 92 -25.09 -6.70 7.21
CA ASN A 92 -25.58 -5.33 7.00
C ASN A 92 -25.45 -4.91 5.52
N ILE A 93 -24.34 -5.22 4.86
CA ILE A 93 -24.18 -5.00 3.42
C ILE A 93 -25.19 -5.83 2.64
N ARG A 94 -25.45 -7.07 3.08
CA ARG A 94 -26.46 -7.93 2.46
C ARG A 94 -27.87 -7.40 2.69
N SER A 95 -28.20 -6.87 3.86
CA SER A 95 -29.50 -6.24 4.11
C SER A 95 -29.66 -4.95 3.31
N LEU A 96 -28.61 -4.15 3.15
CA LEU A 96 -28.59 -2.95 2.31
C LEU A 96 -28.75 -3.26 0.81
N SER A 97 -28.17 -4.36 0.34
CA SER A 97 -28.30 -4.79 -1.06
C SER A 97 -29.61 -5.54 -1.32
N ALA A 98 -30.11 -6.31 -0.36
CA ALA A 98 -31.44 -6.93 -0.40
C ALA A 98 -32.57 -5.92 -0.19
N SER A 99 -32.31 -4.79 0.48
CA SER A 99 -33.18 -3.61 0.50
C SER A 99 -33.06 -2.87 -0.83
N SER A 100 -33.40 -3.56 -1.92
CA SER A 100 -33.88 -2.86 -3.10
C SER A 100 -35.24 -2.27 -2.72
N LEU A 101 -35.34 -0.93 -2.63
CA LEU A 101 -36.60 -0.15 -2.67
C LEU A 101 -37.38 0.06 -1.35
N SER A 102 -36.86 0.86 -0.39
CA SER A 102 -37.60 1.68 0.62
C SER A 102 -36.64 2.00 1.78
N GLU A 103 -36.32 3.21 2.22
CA GLU A 103 -36.89 4.56 2.11
C GLU A 103 -35.74 5.58 2.17
N THR A 104 -35.39 6.18 1.03
CA THR A 104 -35.20 7.63 1.06
C THR A 104 -36.57 8.25 1.36
N PRO A 105 -36.66 9.40 2.05
CA PRO A 105 -37.96 9.99 2.37
C PRO A 105 -38.76 10.08 1.07
N LYS A 106 -39.89 9.37 1.04
CA LYS A 106 -40.77 9.28 -0.12
C LYS A 106 -41.26 10.68 -0.45
N LEU A 107 -40.56 11.38 -1.34
CA LEU A 107 -41.21 12.26 -2.29
C LEU A 107 -42.03 11.33 -3.17
N THR A 108 -43.27 11.07 -2.78
CA THR A 108 -44.28 10.40 -3.60
C THR A 108 -44.50 11.23 -4.85
N SER A 109 -43.63 11.07 -5.85
CA SER A 109 -43.89 11.50 -7.20
C SER A 109 -44.71 10.37 -7.86
N PRO A 110 -45.91 10.64 -8.39
CA PRO A 110 -46.83 9.61 -8.89
C PRO A 110 -46.36 8.97 -10.21
N ASN A 111 -45.11 9.17 -10.62
CA ASN A 111 -44.62 8.81 -11.95
C ASN A 111 -43.24 8.13 -11.89
N SER A 112 -43.22 6.83 -11.58
CA SER A 112 -42.03 5.96 -11.67
C SER A 112 -41.36 6.02 -13.05
N THR A 113 -42.17 6.19 -14.10
CA THR A 113 -41.73 6.42 -15.49
C THR A 113 -40.94 7.72 -15.66
N ARG A 114 -41.35 8.83 -15.00
CA ARG A 114 -40.62 10.10 -15.05
C ARG A 114 -39.24 10.01 -14.40
N GLY A 115 -39.10 9.22 -13.33
CA GLY A 115 -37.81 8.98 -12.68
C GLY A 115 -36.82 8.24 -13.59
N ASN A 116 -37.32 7.21 -14.31
CA ASN A 116 -36.49 6.47 -15.26
C ASN A 116 -36.11 7.34 -16.47
N SER A 117 -37.05 8.08 -17.06
CA SER A 117 -36.78 9.00 -18.17
C SER A 117 -35.82 10.12 -17.78
N TYR A 118 -35.94 10.68 -16.58
CA TYR A 118 -35.00 11.66 -16.05
C TYR A 118 -33.60 11.05 -15.88
N GLY A 119 -33.50 9.83 -15.34
CA GLY A 119 -32.23 9.12 -15.22
C GLY A 119 -31.56 8.85 -16.58
N ILE A 120 -32.34 8.56 -17.62
CA ILE A 120 -31.83 8.43 -19.00
C ILE A 120 -31.36 9.80 -19.50
N ALA A 121 -32.19 10.84 -19.36
CA ALA A 121 -31.86 12.20 -19.80
C ALA A 121 -30.58 12.74 -19.14
N CYS A 122 -30.36 12.50 -17.84
CA CYS A 122 -29.13 12.89 -17.15
C CYS A 122 -27.90 12.16 -17.69
N ARG A 123 -28.02 10.88 -18.04
CA ARG A 123 -26.91 10.10 -18.63
C ARG A 123 -26.59 10.57 -20.04
N VAL A 124 -27.61 10.83 -20.85
CA VAL A 124 -27.46 11.41 -22.19
C VAL A 124 -26.80 12.79 -22.08
N LYS A 125 -27.29 13.65 -21.18
CA LYS A 125 -26.69 14.97 -20.91
C LYS A 125 -25.21 14.85 -20.55
N TYR A 126 -24.87 13.95 -19.63
CA TYR A 126 -23.48 13.72 -19.25
C TYR A 126 -22.59 13.35 -20.45
N LEU A 127 -23.07 12.49 -21.35
CA LEU A 127 -22.33 12.11 -22.56
C LEU A 127 -22.19 13.27 -23.55
N VAL A 128 -23.23 14.09 -23.71
CA VAL A 128 -23.20 15.28 -24.58
C VAL A 128 -22.20 16.32 -24.06
N ASP A 129 -22.18 16.57 -22.75
CA ASP A 129 -21.29 17.55 -22.12
C ASP A 129 -19.83 17.04 -22.01
N THR A 130 -19.59 15.74 -22.18
CA THR A 130 -18.27 15.11 -21.93
C THR A 130 -17.15 15.67 -22.82
N PRO A 131 -17.30 15.80 -24.16
CA PRO A 131 -16.25 16.35 -25.02
C PRO A 131 -15.75 17.74 -24.62
N GLU A 132 -16.65 18.67 -24.29
CA GLU A 132 -16.28 20.03 -23.89
C GLU A 132 -15.48 20.02 -22.58
N ASN A 133 -15.91 19.21 -21.61
CA ASN A 133 -15.19 19.04 -20.36
C ASN A 133 -13.82 18.38 -20.56
N ILE A 134 -13.71 17.37 -21.43
CA ILE A 134 -12.42 16.72 -21.73
C ILE A 134 -11.49 17.73 -22.41
N TRP A 135 -11.97 18.49 -23.38
CA TRP A 135 -11.19 19.55 -24.02
C TRP A 135 -10.69 20.58 -23.01
N GLY A 136 -11.54 21.08 -22.12
CA GLY A 136 -11.14 22.02 -21.07
C GLY A 136 -10.05 21.44 -20.17
N CYS A 137 -10.18 20.18 -19.74
CA CYS A 137 -9.14 19.51 -18.95
C CYS A 137 -7.83 19.35 -19.73
N LEU A 138 -7.87 19.07 -21.03
CA LEU A 138 -6.67 18.97 -21.86
C LEU A 138 -5.94 20.31 -22.03
N ASP A 139 -6.69 21.41 -22.17
CA ASP A 139 -6.13 22.77 -22.29
C ASP A 139 -5.48 23.25 -20.98
N GLU A 140 -6.08 22.88 -19.84
CA GLU A 140 -5.54 23.20 -18.50
C GLU A 140 -4.45 22.22 -18.02
N PHE A 141 -4.03 21.26 -18.84
CA PHE A 141 -3.05 20.21 -18.50
C PHE A 141 -3.49 19.30 -17.33
N MET A 142 -4.79 19.11 -17.13
CA MET A 142 -5.39 18.18 -16.16
C MET A 142 -5.71 16.85 -16.87
N PHE A 143 -4.67 16.07 -17.16
CA PHE A 143 -4.79 14.86 -17.97
C PHE A 143 -5.50 13.74 -17.21
N LEU A 144 -5.29 13.62 -15.89
CA LEU A 144 -5.93 12.57 -15.09
C LEU A 144 -7.44 12.81 -15.00
N GLU A 145 -7.87 14.04 -14.82
CA GLU A 145 -9.28 14.43 -14.82
C GLU A 145 -9.94 14.12 -16.18
N ALA A 146 -9.24 14.42 -17.29
CA ALA A 146 -9.69 14.07 -18.64
C ALA A 146 -9.85 12.55 -18.79
N ALA A 147 -8.85 11.78 -18.34
CA ALA A 147 -8.86 10.32 -18.37
C ALA A 147 -10.00 9.71 -17.53
N ALA A 148 -10.19 10.22 -16.32
CA ALA A 148 -11.25 9.79 -15.41
C ALA A 148 -12.64 10.09 -16.00
N ARG A 149 -12.80 11.24 -16.67
CA ARG A 149 -14.06 11.62 -17.30
C ARG A 149 -14.39 10.75 -18.50
N TYR A 150 -13.41 10.45 -19.35
CA TYR A 150 -13.56 9.47 -20.44
C TYR A 150 -13.97 8.09 -19.90
N THR A 151 -13.28 7.59 -18.87
CA THR A 151 -13.58 6.27 -18.28
C THR A 151 -14.99 6.22 -17.71
N ARG A 152 -15.44 7.29 -17.05
CA ARG A 152 -16.81 7.40 -16.55
C ARG A 152 -17.83 7.45 -17.68
N ALA A 153 -17.53 8.19 -18.76
CA ALA A 153 -18.39 8.25 -19.95
C ALA A 153 -18.54 6.87 -20.61
N LYS A 154 -17.45 6.10 -20.74
CA LYS A 154 -17.47 4.69 -21.20
C LYS A 154 -18.40 3.82 -20.37
N HIS A 155 -18.35 3.94 -19.04
CA HIS A 155 -19.27 3.22 -18.16
C HIS A 155 -20.74 3.65 -18.30
N VAL A 156 -20.98 4.97 -18.42
CA VAL A 156 -22.33 5.51 -18.62
C VAL A 156 -22.92 5.02 -19.95
N GLN A 157 -22.12 5.04 -21.02
CA GLN A 157 -22.52 4.55 -22.34
C GLN A 157 -22.83 3.05 -22.32
N SER A 158 -21.97 2.23 -21.69
CA SER A 158 -22.21 0.79 -21.55
C SER A 158 -23.52 0.50 -20.78
N LYS A 159 -23.76 1.23 -19.69
CA LYS A 159 -25.02 1.12 -18.93
C LYS A 159 -26.25 1.54 -19.73
N LEU A 160 -26.10 2.51 -20.62
CA LEU A 160 -27.17 3.01 -21.46
C LEU A 160 -27.49 2.02 -22.60
N MET A 161 -26.46 1.42 -23.20
CA MET A 161 -26.59 0.39 -24.24
C MET A 161 -27.22 -0.91 -23.70
N ASN A 162 -26.88 -1.33 -22.47
CA ASN A 162 -27.37 -2.58 -21.90
C ASN A 162 -28.86 -2.58 -21.49
N ARG A 163 -29.51 -1.42 -21.34
CA ARG A 163 -30.91 -1.35 -20.91
C ARG A 163 -31.90 -1.36 -22.08
N ASP A 164 -31.78 -0.43 -23.02
CA ASP A 164 -32.76 -0.25 -24.11
C ASP A 164 -32.16 0.53 -25.30
N TYR A 165 -31.07 0.01 -25.89
CA TYR A 165 -30.32 0.70 -26.96
C TYR A 165 -31.22 1.27 -28.08
N ASN A 166 -32.17 0.47 -28.57
CA ASN A 166 -33.05 0.86 -29.68
C ASN A 166 -34.02 2.00 -29.30
N GLN A 167 -34.60 1.98 -28.10
CA GLN A 167 -35.50 3.06 -27.67
C GLN A 167 -34.73 4.37 -27.43
N ILE A 168 -33.49 4.28 -26.97
CA ILE A 168 -32.65 5.44 -26.70
C ILE A 168 -32.17 6.06 -28.01
N LEU A 169 -31.81 5.24 -29.01
CA LEU A 169 -31.40 5.73 -30.32
C LEU A 169 -32.56 6.38 -31.10
N LEU A 170 -33.79 5.87 -30.94
CA LEU A 170 -34.98 6.52 -31.51
C LEU A 170 -35.25 7.91 -30.91
N ASN A 171 -35.03 8.07 -29.60
CA ASN A 171 -35.21 9.36 -28.91
C ASN A 171 -34.00 10.30 -29.07
N PHE A 172 -32.81 9.75 -29.26
CA PHE A 172 -31.54 10.47 -29.33
C PHE A 172 -30.64 9.92 -30.46
N PRO A 173 -31.01 10.13 -31.74
CA PRO A 173 -30.28 9.55 -32.89
C PRO A 173 -28.84 10.03 -33.01
N LEU A 174 -28.53 11.24 -32.52
CA LEU A 174 -27.19 11.80 -32.53
C LEU A 174 -26.27 11.26 -31.42
N LEU A 175 -26.80 10.47 -30.48
CA LEU A 175 -26.02 9.98 -29.36
C LEU A 175 -24.89 9.04 -29.78
N GLN A 176 -25.13 8.24 -30.82
CA GLN A 176 -24.09 7.36 -31.38
C GLN A 176 -22.94 8.17 -31.96
N HIS A 177 -23.24 9.23 -32.72
CA HIS A 177 -22.24 10.15 -33.24
C HIS A 177 -21.47 10.86 -32.12
N GLN A 178 -22.19 11.33 -31.09
CA GLN A 178 -21.56 11.97 -29.93
C GLN A 178 -20.61 11.01 -29.21
N TRP A 179 -20.97 9.73 -29.09
CA TRP A 179 -20.08 8.73 -28.52
C TRP A 179 -18.80 8.54 -29.34
N GLN A 180 -18.87 8.56 -30.68
CA GLN A 180 -17.66 8.46 -31.52
C GLN A 180 -16.68 9.61 -31.27
N ILE A 181 -17.20 10.83 -31.03
CA ILE A 181 -16.38 11.97 -30.63
C ILE A 181 -15.70 11.68 -29.29
N VAL A 182 -16.46 11.21 -28.29
CA VAL A 182 -15.92 10.84 -26.97
C VAL A 182 -14.84 9.75 -27.08
N GLU A 183 -15.06 8.74 -27.92
CA GLU A 183 -14.13 7.64 -28.19
C GLU A 183 -12.80 8.15 -28.76
N SER A 184 -12.84 9.14 -29.65
CA SER A 184 -11.65 9.73 -30.26
C SER A 184 -10.71 10.40 -29.25
N PHE A 185 -11.23 10.87 -28.10
CA PHE A 185 -10.38 11.46 -27.07
C PHE A 185 -9.49 10.46 -26.37
N LYS A 186 -9.79 9.15 -26.41
CA LYS A 186 -8.90 8.15 -25.82
C LYS A 186 -7.47 8.32 -26.36
N VAL A 187 -7.34 8.40 -27.67
CA VAL A 187 -6.06 8.56 -28.36
C VAL A 187 -5.46 9.93 -28.06
N GLN A 188 -6.28 10.99 -28.05
CA GLN A 188 -5.81 12.35 -27.77
C GLN A 188 -5.27 12.51 -26.34
N ILE A 189 -5.96 11.95 -25.34
CA ILE A 189 -5.52 11.99 -23.94
C ILE A 189 -4.21 11.21 -23.80
N SER A 190 -4.11 10.01 -24.36
CA SER A 190 -2.87 9.22 -24.32
C SER A 190 -1.70 9.96 -24.97
N GLN A 191 -1.90 10.46 -26.19
CA GLN A 191 -0.87 11.19 -26.94
C GLN A 191 -0.43 12.46 -26.21
N LYS A 192 -1.37 13.29 -25.76
CA LYS A 192 -1.07 14.55 -25.07
C LYS A 192 -0.40 14.32 -23.72
N SER A 193 -0.78 13.26 -23.00
CA SER A 193 -0.12 12.88 -21.75
C SER A 193 1.34 12.47 -21.99
N ARG A 194 1.61 11.69 -23.05
CA ARG A 194 2.97 11.27 -23.44
C ARG A 194 3.83 12.45 -23.92
N GLU A 195 3.25 13.36 -24.68
CA GLU A 195 3.90 14.63 -25.05
C GLU A 195 4.28 15.42 -23.80
N ARG A 196 3.36 15.53 -22.82
CA ARG A 196 3.60 16.24 -21.57
C ARG A 196 4.76 15.66 -20.76
N LEU A 197 4.95 14.34 -20.77
CA LEU A 197 6.09 13.70 -20.07
C LEU A 197 7.46 14.07 -20.67
N SER A 198 7.48 14.56 -21.91
CA SER A 198 8.70 15.01 -22.59
C SER A 198 9.01 16.50 -22.39
N ASP A 199 8.09 17.26 -21.78
CA ASP A 199 8.26 18.69 -21.53
C ASP A 199 9.30 19.00 -20.43
N GLN A 200 9.90 20.19 -20.50
CA GLN A 200 10.97 20.62 -19.60
C GLN A 200 10.41 21.35 -18.36
N GLY A 201 11.05 21.15 -17.20
CA GLY A 201 10.82 21.99 -16.01
C GLY A 201 9.47 21.80 -15.32
N LEU A 202 8.75 20.72 -15.63
CA LEU A 202 7.51 20.37 -14.96
C LEU A 202 7.71 20.10 -13.46
N LYS A 203 6.72 20.51 -12.67
CA LYS A 203 6.62 20.09 -11.27
C LYS A 203 6.29 18.60 -11.21
N ILE A 204 6.67 17.94 -10.12
CA ILE A 204 6.40 16.51 -9.86
C ILE A 204 4.91 16.18 -10.11
N GLY A 205 4.00 17.04 -9.65
CA GLY A 205 2.56 16.86 -9.86
C GLY A 205 2.13 16.79 -11.32
N GLY A 206 2.78 17.56 -12.21
CA GLY A 206 2.47 17.53 -13.64
C GLY A 206 2.95 16.25 -14.34
N TYR A 207 4.09 15.70 -13.92
CA TYR A 207 4.53 14.38 -14.39
C TYR A 207 3.64 13.26 -13.86
N ALA A 208 3.28 13.33 -12.57
CA ALA A 208 2.41 12.34 -11.94
C ALA A 208 1.02 12.32 -12.58
N ASP A 209 0.45 13.51 -12.87
CA ASP A 209 -0.82 13.66 -13.55
C ASP A 209 -0.80 13.05 -14.96
N ALA A 210 0.17 13.43 -15.79
CA ALA A 210 0.32 12.90 -17.14
C ALA A 210 0.60 11.38 -17.15
N LEU A 211 1.42 10.89 -16.22
CA LEU A 211 1.73 9.46 -16.11
C LEU A 211 0.50 8.66 -15.66
N ALA A 212 -0.25 9.16 -14.67
CA ALA A 212 -1.47 8.53 -14.19
C ALA A 212 -2.56 8.53 -15.28
N ALA A 213 -2.68 9.61 -16.05
CA ALA A 213 -3.61 9.69 -17.17
C ALA A 213 -3.29 8.64 -18.25
N ALA A 214 -2.02 8.52 -18.65
CA ALA A 214 -1.58 7.50 -19.60
C ALA A 214 -1.84 6.09 -19.07
N ALA A 215 -1.52 5.83 -17.79
CA ALA A 215 -1.77 4.55 -17.15
C ALA A 215 -3.25 4.15 -17.17
N VAL A 216 -4.16 5.09 -16.85
CA VAL A 216 -5.60 4.84 -16.79
C VAL A 216 -6.21 4.67 -18.17
N ILE A 217 -5.82 5.49 -19.15
CA ILE A 217 -6.38 5.45 -20.52
C ILE A 217 -5.92 4.24 -21.31
N ASP A 218 -4.62 3.92 -21.22
CA ASP A 218 -4.03 2.79 -21.94
C ASP A 218 -4.16 1.46 -21.16
N GLU A 219 -4.76 1.49 -19.96
CA GLU A 219 -4.96 0.33 -19.08
C GLU A 219 -3.63 -0.40 -18.78
N LEU A 220 -2.57 0.37 -18.45
CA LEU A 220 -1.21 -0.13 -18.27
C LEU A 220 -0.96 -0.75 -16.89
N GLU A 221 -0.08 -1.75 -16.86
CA GLU A 221 0.42 -2.34 -15.60
C GLU A 221 1.53 -1.47 -14.97
N PRO A 222 1.76 -1.54 -13.64
CA PRO A 222 2.74 -0.69 -12.94
C PRO A 222 4.15 -0.73 -13.56
N ASP A 223 4.61 -1.90 -14.00
CA ASP A 223 5.93 -2.07 -14.62
C ASP A 223 6.03 -1.33 -15.96
N GLN A 224 4.95 -1.34 -16.74
CA GLN A 224 4.85 -0.64 -18.02
C GLN A 224 4.80 0.87 -17.83
N VAL A 225 4.10 1.33 -16.78
CA VAL A 225 4.04 2.76 -16.41
C VAL A 225 5.41 3.28 -16.02
N LEU A 226 6.15 2.52 -15.19
CA LEU A 226 7.52 2.86 -14.84
C LEU A 226 8.43 2.87 -16.07
N GLY A 227 8.32 1.86 -16.94
CA GLY A 227 9.05 1.80 -18.21
C GLY A 227 8.80 3.02 -19.08
N LEU A 228 7.53 3.42 -19.25
CA LEU A 228 7.13 4.59 -20.02
C LEU A 228 7.72 5.89 -19.46
N PHE A 229 7.76 6.04 -18.13
CA PHE A 229 8.41 7.19 -17.49
C PHE A 229 9.91 7.19 -17.76
N LEU A 230 10.60 6.06 -17.54
CA LEU A 230 12.04 5.95 -17.74
C LEU A 230 12.44 6.16 -19.20
N ASP A 231 11.67 5.64 -20.15
CA ASP A 231 11.89 5.82 -21.58
C ASP A 231 11.69 7.28 -22.01
N SER A 232 10.69 7.96 -21.45
CA SER A 232 10.48 9.40 -21.68
C SER A 232 11.66 10.22 -21.16
N ARG A 233 12.15 9.91 -19.96
CA ARG A 233 13.32 10.56 -19.36
C ARG A 233 14.61 10.24 -20.11
N LYS A 234 14.82 9.00 -20.53
CA LYS A 234 15.96 8.58 -21.35
C LYS A 234 15.98 9.31 -22.67
N SER A 235 14.84 9.39 -23.35
CA SER A 235 14.69 10.09 -24.64
C SER A 235 15.01 11.58 -24.49
N TRP A 236 14.52 12.20 -23.41
CA TRP A 236 14.86 13.59 -23.07
C TRP A 236 16.38 13.79 -22.82
N ILE A 237 17.01 12.92 -22.02
CA ILE A 237 18.46 13.00 -21.75
C ILE A 237 19.25 12.87 -23.05
N LEU A 238 18.91 11.89 -23.90
CA LEU A 238 19.57 11.68 -25.19
C LEU A 238 19.40 12.87 -26.12
N GLN A 239 18.22 13.50 -26.17
CA GLN A 239 18.00 14.71 -26.95
C GLN A 239 18.86 15.87 -26.45
N LYS A 240 19.00 16.04 -25.14
CA LYS A 240 19.84 17.09 -24.55
C LYS A 240 21.33 16.86 -24.84
N ILE A 241 21.81 15.63 -24.72
CA ILE A 241 23.21 15.29 -25.02
C ILE A 241 23.50 15.40 -26.52
N GLY A 242 22.60 14.90 -27.37
CA GLY A 242 22.73 14.99 -28.83
C GLY A 242 22.69 16.42 -29.36
N GLY A 243 21.93 17.31 -28.71
CA GLY A 243 21.90 18.74 -29.03
C GLY A 243 23.17 19.51 -28.63
N VAL A 244 23.99 18.98 -27.71
CA VAL A 244 25.26 19.59 -27.29
C VAL A 244 26.41 19.21 -28.26
N GLY A 245 26.32 18.08 -28.95
CA GLY A 245 27.31 17.64 -29.94
C GLY A 245 27.30 18.39 -31.28
N GLY A 246 26.36 19.31 -31.49
CA GLY A 246 26.18 20.08 -32.72
C GLY A 246 26.63 21.54 -32.65
N VAL A 247 27.22 21.99 -31.54
CA VAL A 247 27.79 23.34 -31.46
C VAL A 247 29.20 23.30 -32.01
N ASP A 248 29.36 23.87 -33.21
CA ASP A 248 30.65 24.13 -33.85
C ASP A 248 31.69 24.62 -32.84
N VAL A 249 32.78 23.89 -32.75
CA VAL A 249 33.97 24.25 -31.98
C VAL A 249 34.57 25.51 -32.61
N LYS A 250 34.16 26.68 -32.15
CA LYS A 250 34.96 27.90 -32.18
C LYS A 250 34.47 28.90 -31.13
N ASN A 251 35.41 29.26 -30.26
CA ASN A 251 35.39 30.28 -29.21
C ASN A 251 34.80 29.89 -27.84
N ASP A 252 35.72 29.44 -26.98
CA ASP A 252 36.13 30.10 -25.75
C ASP A 252 35.04 30.60 -24.79
N ASN A 253 34.97 29.87 -23.67
CA ASN A 253 34.96 30.40 -22.31
C ASN A 253 33.64 30.97 -21.80
N VAL A 254 32.69 30.09 -21.44
CA VAL A 254 31.81 30.32 -20.27
C VAL A 254 31.52 28.98 -19.59
N SER A 255 31.77 28.94 -18.29
CA SER A 255 31.46 27.86 -17.36
C SER A 255 30.06 27.27 -17.58
N ALA A 256 29.99 26.03 -18.05
CA ALA A 256 28.79 25.22 -17.94
C ALA A 256 28.97 24.27 -16.74
N GLU A 257 28.62 24.77 -15.57
CA GLU A 257 28.44 23.95 -14.37
C GLU A 257 27.22 23.04 -14.62
N VAL A 258 27.46 21.86 -15.20
CA VAL A 258 26.43 20.85 -15.39
C VAL A 258 26.24 20.14 -14.06
N VAL A 259 25.50 20.77 -13.17
CA VAL A 259 24.96 20.13 -11.97
C VAL A 259 23.86 19.17 -12.44
N VAL A 260 24.26 17.93 -12.73
CA VAL A 260 23.35 16.80 -12.87
C VAL A 260 22.78 16.53 -11.47
N PHE A 261 21.74 17.24 -11.08
CA PHE A 261 20.91 16.84 -9.95
C PHE A 261 20.09 15.63 -10.38
N LEU A 262 20.72 14.46 -10.25
CA LEU A 262 20.05 13.19 -10.15
C LEU A 262 19.45 13.11 -8.74
N VAL A 263 18.22 13.57 -8.57
CA VAL A 263 17.45 13.32 -7.35
C VAL A 263 16.46 12.21 -7.66
N LEU A 264 16.74 11.05 -7.06
CA LEU A 264 15.79 9.97 -6.79
C LEU A 264 14.63 10.46 -5.92
#